data_AF-A0A830C886-F1
#
_entry.id   AF-A0A830C886-F1
#
_cell.length_a   1.000
_cell.length_b   1.000
_cell.length_c   1.000
_cell.angle_alpha   90.00
_cell.angle_beta   90.00
_cell.angle_gamma   90.00
#
_symmetry.space_group_name_H-M   'P 1'
#
loop_
_entity.id
_entity.type
_entity.pdbx_description
1 polymer ?
#
loop_
_entity_poly.entity_id
_entity_poly.type
_entity_poly.pdbx_seq_one_letter_code
_entity_poly.pdbx_strand_id
1 'polypeptide(L)'
;LDAVIKDGVDVLSLSFADTSIPFHDDSVAIGTFAAAQKGIFVSCAGGNGGPFKQSVTNEAPWVLTVGASTIDRRLRATAKLGNAQVFDGESKHQRNDFPTGKMLPLVYSASCLKLFDVKGKVVLCDGSKDIYPFNQASKVKDAGGAAAILANLEQDGFTTFAEAHVLQLQNCRIWLARK
;
A
#
# COMPACT_ATOMS: atom_id res chain seq x y z
N LEU A 1 7.60 20.83 -18.03
CA LEU A 1 7.74 21.92 -17.05
C LEU A 1 7.76 23.27 -17.74
N ASP A 2 8.53 23.44 -18.82
CA ASP A 2 8.59 24.71 -19.56
C ASP A 2 7.24 25.25 -20.06
N ALA A 3 6.34 24.38 -20.53
CA ALA A 3 5.01 24.79 -20.97
C ALA A 3 4.19 25.40 -19.81
N VAL A 4 4.08 24.70 -18.68
CA VAL A 4 3.33 25.17 -17.52
C VAL A 4 3.95 26.42 -16.87
N ILE A 5 5.26 26.59 -16.96
CA ILE A 5 5.94 27.82 -16.56
C ILE A 5 5.51 28.99 -17.45
N LYS A 6 5.42 28.78 -18.77
CA LYS A 6 4.94 29.80 -19.73
C LYS A 6 3.46 30.12 -19.53
N ASP A 7 2.67 29.12 -19.16
CA ASP A 7 1.24 29.29 -18.86
C ASP A 7 0.99 30.08 -17.57
N GLY A 8 2.04 30.32 -16.75
CA GLY A 8 1.96 31.22 -15.60
C GLY A 8 1.24 30.62 -14.39
N VAL A 9 1.38 29.31 -14.15
CA VAL A 9 0.79 28.65 -12.98
C VAL A 9 1.43 29.11 -11.66
N ASP A 10 0.65 29.12 -10.57
CA ASP A 10 1.15 29.48 -9.24
C ASP A 10 1.78 28.28 -8.49
N VAL A 11 1.26 27.07 -8.74
CA VAL A 11 1.66 25.85 -8.02
C VAL A 11 1.81 24.67 -8.98
N LEU A 12 2.86 23.88 -8.80
CA LEU A 12 3.09 22.59 -9.44
C LEU A 12 2.96 21.47 -8.41
N SER A 13 2.11 20.49 -8.72
CA SER A 13 1.92 19.28 -7.92
C SER A 13 2.39 18.06 -8.70
N LEU A 14 3.52 17.49 -8.31
CA LEU A 14 4.17 16.38 -8.99
C LEU A 14 4.13 15.12 -8.11
N SER A 15 3.21 14.21 -8.43
CA SER A 15 3.06 12.93 -7.73
C SER A 15 3.80 11.81 -8.44
N PHE A 16 5.07 12.05 -8.76
CA PHE A 16 5.98 11.05 -9.28
C PHE A 16 7.36 11.22 -8.62
N ALA A 17 8.09 10.14 -8.56
CA ALA A 17 9.43 10.06 -8.00
C ALA A 17 10.21 9.03 -8.82
N ASP A 18 11.51 9.27 -8.95
CA ASP A 18 12.46 8.33 -9.54
C ASP A 18 13.67 8.20 -8.61
N THR A 19 14.63 7.37 -9.00
CA THR A 19 15.89 7.14 -8.32
C THR A 19 16.63 8.45 -8.06
N SER A 20 17.14 8.60 -6.85
CA SER A 20 17.97 9.74 -6.48
C SER A 20 19.27 9.74 -7.29
N ILE A 21 19.51 10.83 -8.01
CA ILE A 21 20.71 11.09 -8.82
C ILE A 21 21.17 12.54 -8.59
N PRO A 22 22.42 12.90 -8.95
CA PRO A 22 22.90 14.27 -8.81
C PRO A 22 21.98 15.28 -9.50
N PHE A 23 21.74 16.44 -8.88
CA PHE A 23 20.75 17.42 -9.37
C PHE A 23 20.98 17.95 -10.78
N HIS A 24 22.23 17.92 -11.27
CA HIS A 24 22.56 18.35 -12.63
C HIS A 24 22.24 17.29 -13.69
N ASP A 25 21.98 16.06 -13.27
CA ASP A 25 21.52 14.96 -14.13
C ASP A 25 20.02 14.64 -13.91
N ASP A 26 19.41 15.21 -12.86
CA ASP A 26 18.00 15.07 -12.56
C ASP A 26 17.15 16.10 -13.33
N SER A 27 16.44 15.61 -14.35
CA SER A 27 15.52 16.43 -15.16
C SER A 27 14.38 17.07 -14.33
N VAL A 28 13.95 16.44 -13.25
CA VAL A 28 12.95 17.00 -12.32
C VAL A 28 13.57 18.12 -11.53
N ALA A 29 14.76 17.92 -10.96
CA ALA A 29 15.47 18.96 -10.23
C ALA A 29 15.73 20.19 -11.12
N ILE A 30 16.23 19.98 -12.34
CA ILE A 30 16.49 21.07 -13.31
C ILE A 30 15.20 21.82 -13.66
N GLY A 31 14.15 21.10 -14.05
CA GLY A 31 12.91 21.75 -14.48
C GLY A 31 12.18 22.46 -13.33
N THR A 32 12.23 21.90 -12.12
CA THR A 32 11.63 22.51 -10.93
C THR A 32 12.44 23.70 -10.42
N PHE A 33 13.76 23.72 -10.63
CA PHE A 33 14.60 24.89 -10.36
C PHE A 33 14.17 26.08 -11.22
N ALA A 34 13.95 25.85 -12.52
CA ALA A 34 13.46 26.89 -13.43
C ALA A 34 12.07 27.42 -13.02
N ALA A 35 11.18 26.55 -12.52
CA ALA A 35 9.89 26.94 -11.97
C ALA A 35 10.04 27.79 -10.69
N ALA A 36 10.88 27.35 -9.75
CA ALA A 36 11.15 28.07 -8.51
C ALA A 36 11.76 29.47 -8.76
N GLN A 37 12.63 29.61 -9.77
CA GLN A 37 13.19 30.90 -10.20
C GLN A 37 12.12 31.87 -10.72
N LYS A 38 10.98 31.36 -11.19
CA LYS A 38 9.83 32.15 -11.63
C LYS A 38 8.81 32.39 -10.52
N GLY A 39 9.12 32.00 -9.28
CA GLY A 39 8.23 32.17 -8.14
C GLY A 39 7.11 31.12 -8.06
N ILE A 40 7.20 30.04 -8.84
CA ILE A 40 6.20 28.96 -8.84
C ILE A 40 6.53 28.00 -7.71
N PHE A 41 5.55 27.73 -6.85
CA PHE A 41 5.72 26.77 -5.76
C PHE A 41 5.64 25.33 -6.27
N VAL A 42 6.57 24.47 -5.87
CA VAL A 42 6.65 23.08 -6.33
C VAL A 42 6.49 22.11 -5.17
N SER A 43 5.50 21.22 -5.25
CA SER A 43 5.26 20.11 -4.33
C SER A 43 5.54 18.78 -5.03
N CYS A 44 6.43 17.97 -4.48
CA CYS A 44 6.82 16.66 -5.00
C CYS A 44 6.60 15.56 -3.97
N ALA A 45 6.23 14.35 -4.41
CA ALA A 45 6.17 13.18 -3.53
C ALA A 45 7.58 12.73 -3.11
N GLY A 46 7.78 12.31 -1.86
CA GLY A 46 9.06 11.78 -1.37
C GLY A 46 9.40 10.36 -1.86
N GLY A 47 8.48 9.73 -2.61
CA GLY A 47 8.60 8.35 -3.08
C GLY A 47 8.05 7.31 -2.10
N ASN A 48 7.85 6.09 -2.60
CA ASN A 48 7.29 4.96 -1.85
C ASN A 48 8.34 3.86 -1.55
N GLY A 49 9.62 4.19 -1.69
CA GLY A 49 10.74 3.24 -1.53
C GLY A 49 11.20 3.00 -0.08
N GLY A 50 10.49 3.55 0.90
CA GLY A 50 10.75 3.30 2.32
C GLY A 50 10.56 1.82 2.73
N PRO A 51 10.81 1.45 3.99
CA PRO A 51 11.08 2.31 5.15
C PRO A 51 12.59 2.49 5.47
N PHE A 52 13.48 2.11 4.56
CA PHE A 52 14.93 2.14 4.80
C PHE A 52 15.48 3.57 4.84
N LYS A 53 16.62 3.75 5.52
CA LYS A 53 17.34 5.05 5.53
C LYS A 53 17.72 5.42 4.09
N GLN A 54 17.72 6.72 3.79
CA GLN A 54 18.13 7.27 2.48
C GLN A 54 17.28 6.75 1.31
N SER A 55 15.97 6.55 1.53
CA SER A 55 15.00 6.11 0.51
C SER A 55 14.11 7.24 -0.04
N VAL A 56 14.27 8.46 0.47
CA VAL A 56 13.57 9.65 -0.04
C VAL A 56 14.10 9.99 -1.44
N THR A 57 13.24 10.58 -2.25
CA THR A 57 13.52 11.05 -3.61
C THR A 57 12.99 12.48 -3.76
N ASN A 58 13.27 13.15 -4.89
CA ASN A 58 12.93 14.57 -5.08
C ASN A 58 13.52 15.45 -3.97
N GLU A 59 14.82 15.31 -3.72
CA GLU A 59 15.53 15.89 -2.57
C GLU A 59 16.02 17.34 -2.80
N ALA A 60 15.70 17.91 -3.97
CA ALA A 60 16.18 19.22 -4.35
C ALA A 60 15.71 20.29 -3.35
N PRO A 61 16.59 21.20 -2.88
CA PRO A 61 16.26 22.12 -1.79
C PRO A 61 15.20 23.18 -2.14
N TRP A 62 14.88 23.33 -3.43
CA TRP A 62 13.86 24.26 -3.93
C TRP A 62 12.48 23.61 -4.12
N VAL A 63 12.31 22.32 -3.81
CA VAL A 63 11.00 21.65 -3.85
C VAL A 63 10.51 21.31 -2.45
N LEU A 64 9.20 21.36 -2.23
CA LEU A 64 8.58 20.77 -1.06
C LEU A 64 8.45 19.25 -1.27
N THR A 65 9.30 18.47 -0.62
CA THR A 65 9.22 17.00 -0.61
C THR A 65 8.23 16.52 0.44
N VAL A 66 7.16 15.85 0.00
CA VAL A 66 6.03 15.45 0.84
C VAL A 66 6.09 13.95 1.16
N GLY A 67 6.20 13.62 2.45
CA GLY A 67 6.07 12.26 2.95
C GLY A 67 4.61 11.84 3.12
N ALA A 68 4.33 10.54 3.01
CA ALA A 68 3.00 10.00 3.27
C ALA A 68 2.80 9.68 4.76
N SER A 69 1.60 9.95 5.26
CA SER A 69 1.18 9.56 6.61
C SER A 69 -0.26 9.04 6.59
N THR A 70 -0.68 8.43 7.69
CA THR A 70 -2.06 7.95 7.87
C THR A 70 -2.93 9.02 8.51
N ILE A 71 -4.25 8.91 8.29
CA ILE A 71 -5.27 9.70 8.99
C ILE A 71 -6.04 8.81 9.97
N ASP A 72 -6.87 9.42 10.80
CA ASP A 72 -7.73 8.73 11.77
C ASP A 72 -8.80 7.83 11.12
N ARG A 73 -9.30 8.23 9.94
CA ARG A 73 -10.26 7.45 9.14
C ARG A 73 -9.63 6.17 8.59
N ARG A 74 -10.29 5.03 8.83
CA ARG A 74 -9.89 3.70 8.33
C ARG A 74 -11.04 2.99 7.63
N LEU A 75 -10.76 2.29 6.55
CA LEU A 75 -11.73 1.40 5.89
C LEU A 75 -11.70 0.03 6.58
N ARG A 76 -12.16 0.02 7.84
CA ARG A 76 -12.01 -1.10 8.76
C ARG A 76 -12.67 -2.36 8.19
N ALA A 77 -11.96 -3.48 8.27
CA ALA A 77 -12.47 -4.81 8.00
C ALA A 77 -12.04 -5.75 9.14
N THR A 78 -12.99 -6.31 9.88
CA THR A 78 -12.69 -7.05 11.12
C THR A 78 -12.75 -8.57 10.87
N ALA A 79 -11.69 -9.28 11.28
CA ALA A 79 -11.64 -10.74 11.34
C ALA A 79 -11.91 -11.20 12.76
N LYS A 80 -12.94 -12.04 12.94
CA LYS A 80 -13.20 -12.74 14.21
C LYS A 80 -12.88 -14.21 14.06
N LEU A 81 -11.97 -14.72 14.88
CA LEU A 81 -11.53 -16.12 14.85
C LEU A 81 -12.40 -17.00 15.76
N GLY A 82 -12.31 -18.32 15.55
CA GLY A 82 -13.05 -19.32 16.34
C GLY A 82 -12.72 -19.32 17.83
N ASN A 83 -11.51 -18.86 18.19
CA ASN A 83 -11.06 -18.67 19.58
C ASN A 83 -11.48 -17.31 20.18
N ALA A 84 -12.43 -16.61 19.56
CA ALA A 84 -12.92 -15.29 19.95
C ALA A 84 -11.91 -14.14 19.84
N GLN A 85 -10.69 -14.36 19.33
CA GLN A 85 -9.79 -13.26 19.00
C GLN A 85 -10.35 -12.43 17.85
N VAL A 86 -10.13 -11.12 17.93
CA VAL A 86 -10.62 -10.13 16.96
C VAL A 86 -9.44 -9.33 16.46
N PHE A 87 -9.31 -9.25 15.14
CA PHE A 87 -8.27 -8.50 14.46
C PHE A 87 -8.89 -7.47 13.53
N ASP A 88 -8.51 -6.21 13.69
CA ASP A 88 -8.91 -5.16 12.79
C ASP A 88 -7.92 -5.03 11.64
N GLY A 89 -8.42 -5.12 10.42
CA GLY A 89 -7.68 -4.83 9.21
C GLY A 89 -8.26 -3.64 8.44
N GLU A 90 -7.74 -3.42 7.25
CA GLU A 90 -8.35 -2.51 6.27
C GLU A 90 -8.64 -3.21 4.95
N SER A 91 -9.73 -2.80 4.32
CA SER A 91 -10.13 -3.27 3.00
C SER A 91 -11.03 -2.25 2.31
N LYS A 92 -10.71 -1.92 1.07
CA LYS A 92 -11.59 -1.10 0.23
C LYS A 92 -12.75 -1.90 -0.33
N HIS A 93 -12.66 -3.22 -0.36
CA HIS A 93 -13.69 -4.09 -0.90
C HIS A 93 -14.59 -4.61 0.23
N GLN A 94 -15.73 -3.95 0.45
CA GLN A 94 -16.72 -4.27 1.48
C GLN A 94 -18.00 -4.80 0.80
N ARG A 95 -18.14 -6.13 0.71
CA ARG A 95 -19.25 -6.78 0.01
C ARG A 95 -20.40 -7.00 0.97
N ASN A 96 -21.58 -6.54 0.57
CA ASN A 96 -22.80 -6.73 1.34
C ASN A 96 -23.30 -8.19 1.32
N ASP A 97 -22.83 -9.01 0.38
CA ASP A 97 -23.22 -10.42 0.23
C ASP A 97 -22.20 -11.40 0.83
N PHE A 98 -21.17 -10.91 1.53
CA PHE A 98 -20.30 -11.81 2.30
C PHE A 98 -21.05 -12.35 3.52
N PRO A 99 -20.99 -13.67 3.81
CA PRO A 99 -21.76 -14.26 4.90
C PRO A 99 -21.38 -13.65 6.26
N THR A 100 -22.19 -12.71 6.75
CA THR A 100 -22.02 -12.14 8.09
C THR A 100 -22.57 -13.12 9.12
N GLY A 101 -21.79 -13.43 10.15
CA GLY A 101 -22.19 -14.35 11.23
C GLY A 101 -21.94 -15.84 10.99
N LYS A 102 -21.49 -16.26 9.79
CA LYS A 102 -21.08 -17.64 9.53
C LYS A 102 -19.57 -17.79 9.67
N MET A 103 -19.12 -18.67 10.54
CA MET A 103 -17.71 -19.04 10.62
C MET A 103 -17.33 -19.91 9.42
N LEU A 104 -16.26 -19.52 8.73
CA LEU A 104 -15.67 -20.27 7.63
C LEU A 104 -14.37 -20.92 8.12
N PRO A 105 -13.98 -22.10 7.59
CA PRO A 105 -12.69 -22.71 7.91
C PRO A 105 -11.55 -21.76 7.54
N LEU A 106 -10.55 -21.66 8.41
CA LEU A 106 -9.32 -20.91 8.19
C LEU A 106 -8.21 -21.86 7.76
N VAL A 107 -7.53 -21.54 6.66
CA VAL A 107 -6.36 -22.27 6.16
C VAL A 107 -5.17 -21.33 6.15
N TYR A 108 -4.02 -21.80 6.62
CA TYR A 108 -2.78 -21.04 6.54
C TYR A 108 -1.97 -21.43 5.31
N SER A 109 -1.42 -20.44 4.61
CA SER A 109 -0.46 -20.62 3.53
C SER A 109 0.62 -19.55 3.64
N ALA A 110 1.90 -19.93 3.64
CA ALA A 110 2.97 -18.96 3.86
C ALA A 110 2.96 -17.80 2.84
N SER A 111 2.78 -18.07 1.54
CA SER A 111 2.82 -17.01 0.50
C SER A 111 1.55 -16.93 -0.35
N CYS A 112 0.59 -17.83 -0.13
CA CYS A 112 -0.59 -17.99 -0.98
C CYS A 112 -0.32 -18.25 -2.47
N LEU A 113 0.89 -18.70 -2.79
CA LEU A 113 1.26 -19.16 -4.14
C LEU A 113 0.90 -20.62 -4.40
N LYS A 114 0.96 -21.46 -3.36
CA LYS A 114 0.59 -22.88 -3.42
C LYS A 114 -0.62 -23.09 -2.52
N LEU A 115 -1.76 -23.28 -3.14
CA LEU A 115 -3.06 -23.40 -2.47
C LEU A 115 -3.66 -24.77 -2.80
N PHE A 116 -4.01 -25.52 -1.76
CA PHE A 116 -4.65 -26.83 -1.87
C PHE A 116 -5.88 -26.86 -0.98
N ASP A 117 -6.99 -27.37 -1.50
CA ASP A 117 -8.25 -27.50 -0.75
C ASP A 117 -8.70 -26.21 -0.04
N VAL A 118 -8.67 -25.07 -0.76
CA VAL A 118 -9.05 -23.75 -0.21
C VAL A 118 -10.45 -23.30 -0.63
N LYS A 119 -11.16 -24.09 -1.44
CA LYS A 119 -12.46 -23.71 -2.00
C LYS A 119 -13.48 -23.43 -0.89
N GLY A 120 -14.03 -22.21 -0.88
CA GLY A 120 -15.00 -21.77 0.13
C GLY A 120 -14.42 -21.50 1.53
N LYS A 121 -13.09 -21.52 1.69
CA LYS A 121 -12.38 -21.28 2.96
C LYS A 121 -11.76 -19.88 2.99
N VAL A 122 -11.44 -19.40 4.18
CA VAL A 122 -10.65 -18.17 4.37
C VAL A 122 -9.18 -18.56 4.42
N VAL A 123 -8.32 -17.87 3.69
CA VAL A 123 -6.88 -18.17 3.63
C VAL A 123 -6.09 -17.07 4.32
N LEU A 124 -5.29 -17.42 5.33
CA LEU A 124 -4.29 -16.54 5.93
C LEU A 124 -2.98 -16.66 5.15
N CYS A 125 -2.46 -15.53 4.66
CA CYS A 125 -1.20 -15.41 3.95
C CYS A 125 -0.21 -14.57 4.76
N ASP A 126 1.05 -15.00 4.87
CA ASP A 126 2.10 -14.07 5.31
C ASP A 126 2.37 -13.04 4.19
N GLY A 127 2.65 -11.81 4.58
CA GLY A 127 3.09 -10.76 3.67
C GLY A 127 4.40 -11.13 2.99
N SER A 128 4.61 -10.62 1.77
CA SER A 128 5.80 -10.90 0.97
C SER A 128 6.44 -9.60 0.49
N LYS A 129 7.79 -9.57 0.46
CA LYS A 129 8.55 -8.48 -0.17
C LYS A 129 8.49 -8.54 -1.70
N ASP A 130 8.32 -9.74 -2.24
CA ASP A 130 8.42 -10.00 -3.68
C ASP A 130 7.04 -10.08 -4.36
N ILE A 131 5.98 -10.22 -3.56
CA ILE A 131 4.63 -10.46 -4.07
C ILE A 131 3.70 -9.39 -3.49
N TYR A 132 3.18 -8.55 -4.37
CA TYR A 132 2.17 -7.57 -3.99
C TYR A 132 0.96 -8.27 -3.33
N PRO A 133 0.39 -7.69 -2.26
CA PRO A 133 -0.80 -8.22 -1.58
C PRO A 133 -1.94 -8.53 -2.55
N PHE A 134 -2.14 -7.67 -3.55
CA PHE A 134 -3.07 -7.90 -4.66
C PHE A 134 -2.87 -9.23 -5.39
N ASN A 135 -1.62 -9.62 -5.68
CA ASN A 135 -1.32 -10.87 -6.38
C ASN A 135 -1.60 -12.10 -5.52
N GLN A 136 -1.25 -12.04 -4.22
CA GLN A 136 -1.57 -13.12 -3.27
C GLN A 136 -3.09 -13.31 -3.17
N ALA A 137 -3.82 -12.20 -3.03
CA ALA A 137 -5.26 -12.18 -3.01
C ALA A 137 -5.91 -12.75 -4.28
N SER A 138 -5.37 -12.39 -5.46
CA SER A 138 -5.85 -12.93 -6.74
C SER A 138 -5.69 -14.44 -6.82
N LYS A 139 -4.57 -14.99 -6.33
CA LYS A 139 -4.36 -16.45 -6.31
C LYS A 139 -5.37 -17.16 -5.40
N VAL A 140 -5.69 -16.59 -4.24
CA VAL A 140 -6.75 -17.12 -3.37
C VAL A 140 -8.09 -17.12 -4.07
N LYS A 141 -8.39 -16.06 -4.84
CA LYS A 141 -9.59 -15.99 -5.67
C LYS A 141 -9.65 -17.10 -6.70
N ASP A 142 -8.60 -17.25 -7.49
CA ASP A 142 -8.54 -18.21 -8.59
C ASP A 142 -8.66 -19.65 -8.09
N ALA A 143 -8.16 -19.93 -6.88
CA ALA A 143 -8.29 -21.21 -6.20
C ALA A 143 -9.68 -21.43 -5.55
N GLY A 144 -10.61 -20.49 -5.68
CA GLY A 144 -11.97 -20.57 -5.15
C GLY A 144 -12.10 -20.25 -3.66
N GLY A 145 -11.10 -19.61 -3.06
CA GLY A 145 -11.16 -19.13 -1.67
C GLY A 145 -12.31 -18.13 -1.46
N ALA A 146 -12.92 -18.18 -0.28
CA ALA A 146 -14.02 -17.27 0.08
C ALA A 146 -13.51 -15.87 0.45
N ALA A 147 -12.38 -15.80 1.15
CA ALA A 147 -11.67 -14.56 1.49
C ALA A 147 -10.19 -14.85 1.74
N ALA A 148 -9.37 -13.80 1.75
CA ALA A 148 -8.01 -13.90 2.28
C ALA A 148 -7.75 -12.86 3.36
N ILE A 149 -6.92 -13.26 4.32
CA ILE A 149 -6.36 -12.42 5.36
C ILE A 149 -4.87 -12.30 5.04
N LEU A 150 -4.39 -11.10 4.76
CA LEU A 150 -2.97 -10.87 4.48
C LEU A 150 -2.34 -10.23 5.72
N ALA A 151 -1.33 -10.90 6.27
CA ALA A 151 -0.56 -10.37 7.38
C ALA A 151 0.52 -9.42 6.86
N ASN A 152 0.82 -8.36 7.61
CA ASN A 152 1.89 -7.43 7.27
C ASN A 152 3.27 -8.07 7.41
N LEU A 153 4.24 -7.58 6.64
CA LEU A 153 5.64 -7.81 6.95
C LEU A 153 6.00 -7.11 8.26
N GLU A 154 6.99 -7.66 8.97
CA GLU A 154 7.47 -7.08 10.23
C GLU A 154 7.92 -5.62 10.06
N GLN A 155 8.60 -5.31 8.96
CA GLN A 155 9.08 -3.96 8.64
C GLN A 155 7.96 -2.94 8.39
N ASP A 156 6.77 -3.39 7.99
CA ASP A 156 5.61 -2.52 7.73
C ASP A 156 4.83 -2.25 9.03
N GLY A 157 5.09 -3.06 10.07
CA GLY A 157 4.49 -2.94 11.39
C GLY A 157 2.96 -2.86 11.34
N PHE A 158 2.41 -1.78 11.88
CA PHE A 158 0.97 -1.54 11.95
C PHE A 158 0.40 -0.79 10.75
N THR A 159 1.20 -0.55 9.70
CA THR A 159 0.77 0.18 8.51
C THR A 159 -0.24 -0.66 7.74
N THR A 160 -1.42 -0.13 7.51
CA THR A 160 -2.47 -0.80 6.74
C THR A 160 -2.76 -0.01 5.46
N PHE A 161 -2.82 -0.70 4.33
CA PHE A 161 -3.29 -0.12 3.07
C PHE A 161 -4.62 -0.76 2.69
N ALA A 162 -5.64 0.09 2.54
CA ALA A 162 -6.94 -0.33 2.01
C ALA A 162 -6.84 -0.46 0.48
N GLU A 163 -6.18 -1.52 0.01
CA GLU A 163 -6.04 -1.80 -1.40
C GLU A 163 -7.38 -2.21 -2.04
N ALA A 164 -7.56 -1.81 -3.30
CA ALA A 164 -8.67 -2.26 -4.12
C ALA A 164 -8.35 -3.68 -4.62
N HIS A 165 -9.18 -4.64 -4.25
CA HIS A 165 -8.97 -6.02 -4.63
C HIS A 165 -10.21 -6.66 -5.24
N VAL A 166 -10.04 -7.82 -5.86
CA VAL A 166 -11.08 -8.53 -6.63
C VAL A 166 -11.91 -9.53 -5.78
N LEU A 167 -11.63 -9.66 -4.48
CA LEU A 167 -12.35 -10.49 -3.49
C LEU A 167 -12.51 -9.77 -2.16
N GLN A 168 -13.39 -10.29 -1.29
CA GLN A 168 -13.38 -9.92 0.12
C GLN A 168 -12.03 -10.29 0.70
N LEU A 169 -11.28 -9.27 1.05
CA LEU A 169 -9.96 -9.41 1.63
C LEU A 169 -9.90 -8.50 2.83
N GLN A 170 -9.13 -8.91 3.82
CA GLN A 170 -8.83 -8.09 4.96
C GLN A 170 -7.31 -8.07 5.10
N ASN A 171 -6.68 -6.91 4.92
CA ASN A 171 -5.31 -6.72 5.39
C ASN A 171 -5.39 -6.61 6.91
N CYS A 172 -5.39 -7.76 7.61
CA CYS A 172 -5.53 -7.78 9.06
C CYS A 172 -4.20 -7.53 9.76
N ARG A 173 -4.30 -6.81 10.86
CA ARG A 173 -3.26 -6.73 11.88
C ARG A 173 -3.02 -8.11 12.48
N ILE A 174 -2.09 -8.87 11.94
CA ILE A 174 -1.62 -10.09 12.57
C ILE A 174 -0.09 -10.01 12.60
N TRP A 175 0.44 -9.35 13.63
CA TRP A 175 1.82 -9.59 14.02
C TRP A 175 1.83 -10.88 14.85
N LEU A 176 2.01 -12.01 14.17
CA LEU A 176 2.48 -13.21 14.85
C LEU A 176 3.98 -13.01 15.04
N ALA A 177 4.38 -12.50 16.21
CA ALA A 177 5.73 -12.74 16.68
C ALA A 177 5.95 -14.25 16.60
N ARG A 178 6.68 -14.72 15.58
CA ARG A 178 7.25 -16.06 15.63
C ARG A 178 8.26 -15.99 16.78
N LYS A 179 7.85 -16.47 17.96
CA LYS A 179 8.81 -16.92 18.96
C LYS A 179 9.49 -18.18 18.45
#